data_AF-A0A925LT64-F1
#
_entry.id   AF-A0A925LT64-F1
#
_cell.length_a   1.000
_cell.length_b   1.000
_cell.length_c   1.000
_cell.angle_alpha   90.00
_cell.angle_beta   90.00
_cell.angle_gamma   90.00
#
_symmetry.space_group_name_H-M   'P 1'
#
loop_
_entity.id
_entity.type
_entity.pdbx_description
1 polymer ?
#
loop_
_entity_poly.entity_id
_entity_poly.type
_entity_poly.pdbx_seq_one_letter_code
_entity_poly.pdbx_strand_id
1 'polypeptide(L)'
;MKCARLTILSLLFVSVGRFIPEVAVTRPLWLDHYLQDGPALPETPKSAWQLATADGVPAIVVTPDAASLPIARVDICYSVDPDPRARFWRDAGARKNGDIWEAKLPVLSTDQPLFAFANVYHTLPKAESLPHMREIKEVCLSSLLHNASSAELKASHVQASDETSLLIDDFARDWHDWYRLNAEHKPFWQNWTRKITDPKWRGPDNAALAITLTMSEANTISIMAIENEWRSYRGPKKTFVCVQDIPAHAEPQTLALSPSDFKDADGNTLTSWSQLDQLGLCASYEERARGIQPQPTQWNGNFPAFHRIEWRH
;
A
#
# COMPACT_ATOMS: atom_id res chain seq x y z
N MET A 1 25.60 -24.82 -15.63
CA MET A 1 24.37 -24.42 -14.93
C MET A 1 24.57 -23.02 -14.36
N LYS A 2 24.09 -21.98 -15.05
CA LYS A 2 24.07 -20.62 -14.47
C LYS A 2 23.05 -20.64 -13.35
N CYS A 3 23.47 -20.31 -12.13
CA CYS A 3 22.59 -20.16 -10.99
C CYS A 3 21.64 -18.99 -11.28
N ALA A 4 20.41 -19.28 -11.72
CA ALA A 4 19.41 -18.28 -12.04
C ALA A 4 18.96 -17.63 -10.73
N ARG A 5 19.55 -16.47 -10.41
CA ARG A 5 19.03 -15.58 -9.36
C ARG A 5 17.77 -14.94 -9.88
N LEU A 6 16.68 -15.69 -9.80
CA LEU A 6 15.37 -15.10 -9.84
C LEU A 6 15.17 -14.38 -8.51
N THR A 7 15.21 -13.05 -8.56
CA THR A 7 14.75 -12.24 -7.43
C THR A 7 13.22 -12.22 -7.49
N ILE A 8 12.55 -13.37 -7.34
CA ILE A 8 11.19 -13.34 -6.84
C ILE A 8 11.38 -12.92 -5.39
N LEU A 9 11.14 -11.64 -5.10
CA LEU A 9 10.87 -11.24 -3.73
C LEU A 9 9.52 -11.86 -3.35
N SER A 10 9.54 -13.15 -3.01
CA SER A 10 8.43 -13.82 -2.34
C SER A 10 8.14 -13.14 -0.98
N LEU A 11 9.09 -12.32 -0.51
CA LEU A 11 8.97 -11.46 0.67
C LEU A 11 8.20 -10.15 0.42
N LEU A 12 8.00 -9.71 -0.84
CA LEU A 12 7.12 -8.56 -1.12
C LEU A 12 5.63 -8.91 -0.98
N PHE A 13 5.25 -10.19 -1.10
CA PHE A 13 3.88 -10.65 -0.87
C PHE A 13 3.38 -10.35 0.55
N VAL A 14 4.28 -10.27 1.54
CA VAL A 14 3.93 -9.93 2.93
C VAL A 14 3.95 -8.41 3.17
N SER A 15 4.85 -7.68 2.49
CA SER A 15 5.03 -6.23 2.70
C SER A 15 3.89 -5.39 2.11
N VAL A 16 3.26 -5.81 1.01
CA VAL A 16 2.22 -4.98 0.36
C VAL A 16 0.79 -5.34 0.79
N GLY A 17 0.55 -6.48 1.44
CA GLY A 17 -0.82 -6.93 1.80
C GLY A 17 -1.76 -7.10 0.58
N ARG A 18 -1.24 -6.92 -0.63
CA ARG A 18 -1.94 -7.04 -1.90
C ARG A 18 -1.58 -8.36 -2.52
N PHE A 19 -2.56 -9.22 -2.64
CA PHE A 19 -2.49 -10.31 -3.60
C PHE A 19 -2.69 -9.71 -5.00
N ILE A 20 -1.60 -9.51 -5.75
CA ILE A 20 -1.62 -8.94 -7.10
C ILE A 20 -1.59 -10.12 -8.10
N PRO A 21 -2.66 -10.34 -8.90
CA PRO A 21 -2.73 -11.47 -9.83
C PRO A 21 -1.52 -11.55 -10.77
N GLU A 22 -1.05 -10.39 -11.26
CA GLU A 22 0.08 -10.27 -12.18
C GLU A 22 1.41 -10.70 -11.54
N VAL A 23 1.55 -10.61 -10.21
CA VAL A 23 2.72 -11.14 -9.48
C VAL A 23 2.54 -12.63 -9.17
N ALA A 24 1.31 -13.06 -8.89
CA ALA A 24 1.02 -14.44 -8.54
C ALA A 24 1.21 -15.41 -9.72
N VAL A 25 0.82 -14.97 -10.92
CA VAL A 25 0.98 -15.75 -12.15
C VAL A 25 2.45 -15.96 -12.54
N THR A 26 3.35 -15.09 -12.09
CA THR A 26 4.79 -15.21 -12.36
C THR A 26 5.35 -16.56 -11.88
N ARG A 27 4.83 -17.11 -10.77
CA ARG A 27 5.34 -18.36 -10.20
C ARG A 27 5.12 -19.58 -11.12
N PRO A 28 3.89 -19.94 -11.55
CA PRO A 28 3.71 -21.05 -12.48
C PRO A 28 4.41 -20.81 -13.82
N LEU A 29 4.35 -19.59 -14.37
CA LEU A 29 5.06 -19.29 -15.64
C LEU A 29 6.57 -19.47 -15.53
N TRP A 30 7.15 -19.16 -14.36
CA TRP A 30 8.56 -19.41 -14.10
C TRP A 30 8.87 -20.91 -14.04
N LEU A 31 8.01 -21.71 -13.41
CA LEU A 31 8.18 -23.17 -13.40
C LEU A 31 8.10 -23.73 -14.83
N ASP A 32 7.15 -23.25 -15.63
CA ASP A 32 7.00 -23.72 -17.01
C ASP A 32 8.24 -23.37 -17.85
N HIS A 33 8.75 -22.14 -17.74
CA HIS A 33 9.99 -21.71 -18.40
C HIS A 33 11.18 -22.63 -18.10
N TYR A 34 11.44 -22.92 -16.82
CA TYR A 34 12.67 -23.60 -16.42
C TYR A 34 12.54 -25.12 -16.32
N LEU A 35 11.32 -25.65 -16.21
CA LEU A 35 11.07 -27.08 -15.94
C LEU A 35 10.26 -27.78 -17.03
N GLN A 36 9.58 -27.05 -17.92
CA GLN A 36 8.68 -27.62 -18.94
C GLN A 36 8.90 -27.07 -20.35
N ASP A 37 10.05 -26.45 -20.63
CA ASP A 37 10.35 -25.80 -21.92
C ASP A 37 9.29 -24.77 -22.35
N GLY A 38 8.66 -24.11 -21.37
CA GLY A 38 7.66 -23.06 -21.57
C GLY A 38 8.25 -21.75 -22.13
N PRO A 39 7.39 -20.77 -22.48
CA PRO A 39 7.84 -19.50 -23.06
C PRO A 39 8.88 -18.76 -22.21
N ALA A 40 9.77 -18.04 -22.90
CA ALA A 40 10.76 -17.19 -22.23
C ALA A 40 10.06 -16.10 -21.41
N LEU A 41 10.36 -16.00 -20.11
CA LEU A 41 9.97 -14.84 -19.31
C LEU A 41 10.99 -13.71 -19.53
N PRO A 42 10.56 -12.44 -19.42
CA PRO A 42 11.48 -11.30 -19.49
C PRO A 42 12.59 -11.40 -18.44
N GLU A 43 13.74 -10.81 -18.76
CA GLU A 43 14.83 -10.67 -17.80
C GLU A 43 14.43 -9.75 -16.63
N THR A 44 15.13 -9.88 -15.50
CA THR A 44 14.91 -9.00 -14.35
C THR A 44 15.13 -7.54 -14.79
N PRO A 45 14.15 -6.63 -14.60
CA PRO A 45 14.29 -5.24 -15.04
C PRO A 45 15.54 -4.58 -14.47
N LYS A 46 16.35 -3.98 -15.35
CA LYS A 46 17.52 -3.22 -14.93
C LYS A 46 17.05 -1.94 -14.27
N SER A 47 17.66 -1.56 -13.16
CA SER A 47 17.37 -0.30 -12.49
C SER A 47 18.64 0.30 -11.92
N ALA A 48 18.74 1.62 -12.01
CA ALA A 48 19.80 2.42 -11.43
C ALA A 48 19.16 3.61 -10.73
N TRP A 49 19.43 3.76 -9.44
CA TRP A 49 19.08 4.98 -8.73
C TRP A 49 20.21 6.02 -8.78
N GLN A 50 19.84 7.26 -8.58
CA GLN A 50 20.71 8.43 -8.60
C GLN A 50 20.43 9.21 -7.33
N LEU A 51 21.34 9.12 -6.35
CA LEU A 51 21.19 9.85 -5.08
C LEU A 51 21.68 11.30 -5.22
N ALA A 52 22.86 11.48 -5.85
CA ALA A 52 23.42 12.80 -6.11
C ALA A 52 22.87 13.37 -7.42
N THR A 53 21.83 14.20 -7.32
CA THR A 53 21.21 14.91 -8.44
C THR A 53 21.43 16.41 -8.31
N ALA A 54 21.35 17.15 -9.41
CA ALA A 54 21.56 18.60 -9.41
C ALA A 54 20.53 19.36 -8.57
N ASP A 55 19.31 18.82 -8.45
CA ASP A 55 18.21 19.37 -7.65
C ASP A 55 18.17 18.81 -6.21
N GLY A 56 19.10 17.91 -5.84
CA GLY A 56 19.11 17.25 -4.54
C GLY A 56 17.97 16.26 -4.30
N VAL A 57 17.12 15.99 -5.31
CA VAL A 57 16.02 15.02 -5.23
C VAL A 57 16.42 13.69 -5.88
N PRO A 58 16.55 12.60 -5.09
CA PRO A 58 16.94 11.30 -5.63
C PRO A 58 16.00 10.83 -6.73
N ALA A 59 16.52 10.03 -7.64
CA ALA A 59 15.76 9.47 -8.75
C ALA A 59 16.06 7.99 -8.93
N ILE A 60 15.17 7.28 -9.61
CA ILE A 60 15.44 5.94 -10.13
C ILE A 60 15.06 5.88 -11.59
N VAL A 61 15.93 5.24 -12.37
CA VAL A 61 15.75 4.96 -13.78
C VAL A 61 15.67 3.46 -13.97
N VAL A 62 14.69 3.01 -14.73
CA VAL A 62 14.38 1.62 -14.98
C VAL A 62 14.42 1.37 -16.48
N THR A 63 15.08 0.30 -16.89
CA THR A 63 15.11 -0.18 -18.27
C THR A 63 14.51 -1.58 -18.32
N PRO A 64 13.21 -1.68 -18.66
CA PRO A 64 12.52 -2.96 -18.87
C PRO A 64 13.12 -3.79 -20.01
N ASP A 65 12.93 -5.11 -19.95
CA ASP A 65 13.21 -6.00 -21.09
C ASP A 65 12.04 -6.00 -22.08
N ALA A 66 11.98 -4.96 -22.92
CA ALA A 66 10.94 -4.84 -23.94
C ALA A 66 11.11 -5.79 -25.13
N ALA A 67 12.27 -6.45 -25.25
CA ALA A 67 12.54 -7.39 -26.34
C ALA A 67 11.86 -8.75 -26.12
N SER A 68 11.72 -9.18 -24.86
CA SER A 68 11.08 -10.45 -24.52
C SER A 68 9.55 -10.37 -24.54
N LEU A 69 8.96 -9.34 -23.93
CA LEU A 69 7.50 -9.11 -23.93
C LEU A 69 7.17 -7.61 -23.93
N PRO A 70 6.04 -7.18 -24.56
CA PRO A 70 5.60 -5.79 -24.56
C PRO A 70 5.40 -5.26 -23.13
N ILE A 71 5.84 -4.02 -22.87
CA ILE A 71 5.65 -3.36 -21.57
C ILE A 71 4.25 -2.76 -21.51
N ALA A 72 3.43 -3.22 -20.57
CA ALA A 72 2.11 -2.66 -20.30
C ALA A 72 2.23 -1.39 -19.44
N ARG A 73 3.00 -1.47 -18.34
CA ARG A 73 3.20 -0.36 -17.39
C ARG A 73 4.40 -0.63 -16.47
N VAL A 74 4.87 0.42 -15.81
CA VAL A 74 5.90 0.36 -14.78
C VAL A 74 5.43 1.15 -13.57
N ASP A 75 5.46 0.53 -12.40
CA ASP A 75 5.25 1.21 -11.12
C ASP A 75 6.61 1.34 -10.44
N ILE A 76 6.99 2.57 -10.05
CA ILE A 76 8.19 2.80 -9.25
C ILE A 76 7.76 3.05 -7.81
N CYS A 77 8.24 2.20 -6.92
CA CYS A 77 7.86 2.18 -5.51
C CYS A 77 9.02 2.62 -4.64
N TYR A 78 8.77 3.47 -3.65
CA TYR A 78 9.79 3.84 -2.66
C TYR A 78 9.23 4.01 -1.25
N SER A 79 10.10 3.96 -0.25
CA SER A 79 9.73 4.11 1.15
C SER A 79 10.89 4.58 2.00
N VAL A 80 10.56 5.20 3.13
CA VAL A 80 11.51 5.65 4.15
C VAL A 80 11.48 4.79 5.43
N ASP A 81 10.57 3.82 5.51
CA ASP A 81 10.39 3.01 6.71
C ASP A 81 11.42 1.86 6.80
N PRO A 82 12.25 1.82 7.85
CA PRO A 82 13.27 0.78 8.02
C PRO A 82 12.67 -0.61 8.26
N ASP A 83 11.42 -0.75 8.73
CA ASP A 83 10.84 -2.08 9.01
C ASP A 83 10.17 -2.69 7.78
N PRO A 84 10.76 -3.71 7.14
CA PRO A 84 10.22 -4.27 5.91
C PRO A 84 8.84 -4.95 6.08
N ARG A 85 8.43 -5.30 7.31
CA ARG A 85 7.14 -5.97 7.57
C ARG A 85 5.97 -5.00 7.63
N ALA A 86 6.24 -3.76 8.05
CA ALA A 86 5.22 -2.71 8.22
C ALA A 86 5.29 -1.63 7.12
N ARG A 87 6.35 -1.65 6.30
CA ARG A 87 6.63 -0.68 5.26
C ARG A 87 5.45 -0.43 4.31
N PHE A 88 5.00 0.81 4.25
CA PHE A 88 4.19 1.33 3.15
C PHE A 88 5.09 1.76 1.99
N TRP A 89 4.72 1.38 0.77
CA TRP A 89 5.42 1.74 -0.46
C TRP A 89 4.66 2.84 -1.18
N ARG A 90 5.27 4.01 -1.29
CA ARG A 90 4.79 5.14 -2.08
C ARG A 90 4.92 4.81 -3.56
N ASP A 91 3.91 5.16 -4.34
CA ASP A 91 4.06 5.27 -5.78
C ASP A 91 4.74 6.59 -6.14
N ALA A 92 5.88 6.51 -6.84
CA ALA A 92 6.67 7.66 -7.27
C ALA A 92 6.12 8.32 -8.55
N GLY A 93 5.12 7.73 -9.21
CA GLY A 93 4.55 8.22 -10.46
C GLY A 93 5.55 8.09 -11.61
N ALA A 94 5.83 6.83 -12.00
CA ALA A 94 6.77 6.52 -13.06
C ALA A 94 6.39 7.20 -14.39
N ARG A 95 7.36 7.83 -15.05
CA ARG A 95 7.20 8.48 -16.35
C ARG A 95 8.06 7.78 -17.40
N LYS A 96 7.46 7.49 -18.55
CA LYS A 96 8.17 6.92 -19.69
C LYS A 96 8.90 8.02 -20.45
N ASN A 97 10.18 7.81 -20.74
CA ASN A 97 11.00 8.67 -21.59
C ASN A 97 11.78 7.79 -22.58
N GLY A 98 11.31 7.69 -23.82
CA GLY A 98 11.85 6.72 -24.78
C GLY A 98 11.71 5.28 -24.27
N ASP A 99 12.85 4.60 -24.10
CA ASP A 99 12.92 3.21 -23.66
C ASP A 99 13.15 3.04 -22.15
N ILE A 100 13.25 4.16 -21.42
CA ILE A 100 13.42 4.16 -19.96
C ILE A 100 12.17 4.66 -19.25
N TRP A 101 12.05 4.28 -17.98
CA TRP A 101 11.07 4.81 -17.05
C TRP A 101 11.80 5.44 -15.87
N GLU A 102 11.36 6.63 -15.45
CA GLU A 102 12.02 7.37 -14.39
C GLU A 102 11.01 7.93 -13.39
N ALA A 103 11.45 8.08 -12.14
CA ALA A 103 10.70 8.81 -11.12
C ALA A 103 11.64 9.46 -10.11
N LYS A 104 11.17 10.57 -9.53
CA LYS A 104 11.80 11.26 -8.41
C LYS A 104 11.32 10.66 -7.08
N LEU A 105 12.19 10.63 -6.09
CA LEU A 105 11.98 10.01 -4.79
C LEU A 105 12.16 11.06 -3.67
N PRO A 106 11.26 12.07 -3.59
CA PRO A 106 11.38 13.13 -2.60
C PRO A 106 11.24 12.56 -1.18
N VAL A 107 12.02 13.09 -0.24
CA VAL A 107 12.02 12.66 1.17
C VAL A 107 11.73 13.85 2.10
N LEU A 108 11.11 13.57 3.25
CA LEU A 108 10.85 14.57 4.29
C LEU A 108 12.10 14.89 5.13
N SER A 109 13.02 13.94 5.22
CA SER A 109 14.26 14.07 5.98
C SER A 109 15.30 13.09 5.44
N THR A 110 16.58 13.45 5.62
CA THR A 110 17.73 12.57 5.35
C THR A 110 18.11 11.71 6.55
N ASP A 111 17.37 11.79 7.66
CA ASP A 111 17.60 10.99 8.88
C ASP A 111 17.02 9.57 8.77
N GLN A 112 16.09 9.35 7.84
CA GLN A 112 15.52 8.04 7.56
C GLN A 112 16.24 7.40 6.37
N PRO A 113 16.31 6.06 6.30
CA PRO A 113 16.79 5.38 5.10
C PRO A 113 15.85 5.63 3.91
N LEU A 114 16.33 5.33 2.70
CA LEU A 114 15.51 5.33 1.49
C LEU A 114 15.59 3.96 0.82
N PHE A 115 14.45 3.38 0.47
CA PHE A 115 14.34 2.13 -0.26
C PHE A 115 13.57 2.36 -1.55
N ALA A 116 13.99 1.78 -2.66
CA ALA A 116 13.29 1.91 -3.93
C ALA A 116 13.44 0.68 -4.83
N PHE A 117 12.39 0.34 -5.56
CA PHE A 117 12.42 -0.67 -6.62
C PHE A 117 11.33 -0.35 -7.65
N ALA A 118 11.28 -1.11 -8.74
CA ALA A 118 10.23 -0.99 -9.74
C ALA A 118 9.54 -2.33 -9.96
N ASN A 119 8.23 -2.29 -10.18
CA ASN A 119 7.46 -3.39 -10.75
C ASN A 119 7.21 -3.10 -12.22
N VAL A 120 7.64 -4.01 -13.08
CA VAL A 120 7.44 -3.92 -14.53
C VAL A 120 6.42 -4.97 -14.92
N TYR A 121 5.34 -4.51 -15.56
CA TYR A 121 4.24 -5.34 -16.03
C TYR A 121 4.40 -5.54 -17.53
N HIS A 122 4.50 -6.80 -17.94
CA HIS A 122 4.60 -7.20 -19.33
C HIS A 122 3.29 -7.83 -19.79
N THR A 123 2.81 -7.45 -20.97
CA THR A 123 1.63 -8.07 -21.59
C THR A 123 1.96 -9.50 -21.97
N LEU A 124 1.17 -10.45 -21.47
CA LEU A 124 1.29 -11.85 -21.83
C LEU A 124 0.78 -12.09 -23.25
N PRO A 125 1.44 -12.94 -24.06
CA PRO A 125 0.96 -13.30 -25.41
C PRO A 125 -0.40 -14.00 -25.38
N LYS A 126 -0.66 -14.73 -24.29
CA LYS A 126 -1.92 -15.39 -23.99
C LYS A 126 -2.29 -15.10 -22.55
N ALA A 127 -3.56 -14.81 -22.30
CA ALA A 127 -4.01 -14.61 -20.94
C ALA A 127 -3.98 -15.91 -20.14
N GLU A 128 -3.61 -15.79 -18.88
CA GLU A 128 -3.50 -16.88 -17.92
C GLU A 128 -4.64 -16.85 -16.91
N SER A 129 -4.84 -17.97 -16.23
CA SER A 129 -5.82 -18.08 -15.16
C SER A 129 -5.27 -18.89 -14.00
N LEU A 130 -5.54 -18.41 -12.78
CA LEU A 130 -5.26 -19.14 -11.55
C LEU A 130 -6.58 -19.48 -10.87
N PRO A 131 -6.63 -20.56 -10.05
CA PRO A 131 -7.83 -20.93 -9.32
C PRO A 131 -8.41 -19.73 -8.56
N HIS A 132 -9.71 -19.48 -8.74
CA HIS A 132 -10.45 -18.39 -8.11
C HIS A 132 -10.01 -16.97 -8.49
N MET A 133 -9.33 -16.79 -9.62
CA MET A 133 -8.94 -15.47 -10.12
C MET A 133 -9.57 -15.17 -11.47
N ARG A 134 -9.73 -13.87 -11.73
CA ARG A 134 -10.03 -13.37 -13.07
C ARG A 134 -8.89 -13.67 -14.03
N GLU A 135 -9.19 -13.58 -15.32
CA GLU A 135 -8.21 -13.63 -16.39
C GLU A 135 -7.05 -12.64 -16.14
N ILE A 136 -5.81 -13.11 -16.29
CA ILE A 136 -4.57 -12.38 -16.03
C ILE A 136 -3.86 -12.14 -17.37
N LYS A 137 -3.76 -10.87 -17.77
CA LYS A 137 -3.19 -10.46 -19.08
C LYS A 137 -1.78 -9.93 -18.98
N GLU A 138 -1.28 -9.74 -17.77
CA GLU A 138 0.02 -9.16 -17.48
C GLU A 138 0.79 -10.06 -16.51
N VAL A 139 2.11 -10.11 -16.66
CA VAL A 139 3.03 -10.69 -15.68
C VAL A 139 3.92 -9.61 -15.11
N CYS A 140 4.12 -9.63 -13.80
CA CYS A 140 4.92 -8.64 -13.09
C CYS A 140 6.29 -9.22 -12.72
N LEU A 141 7.35 -8.51 -13.10
CA LEU A 141 8.70 -8.72 -12.60
C LEU A 141 9.19 -7.49 -11.85
N SER A 142 9.75 -7.70 -10.67
CA SER A 142 10.35 -6.61 -9.88
C SER A 142 11.82 -6.43 -10.23
N SER A 143 12.30 -5.19 -10.24
CA SER A 143 13.73 -4.88 -10.25
C SER A 143 14.38 -5.29 -8.93
N LEU A 144 15.71 -5.23 -8.88
CA LEU A 144 16.42 -5.28 -7.60
C LEU A 144 16.02 -4.11 -6.70
N LEU A 145 16.05 -4.36 -5.38
CA LEU A 145 15.82 -3.37 -4.36
C LEU A 145 17.08 -2.52 -4.13
N HIS A 146 16.94 -1.21 -4.29
CA HIS A 146 17.94 -0.22 -3.86
C HIS A 146 17.65 0.22 -2.43
N ASN A 147 18.71 0.50 -1.66
CA ASN A 147 18.60 0.96 -0.27
C ASN A 147 19.75 1.90 0.10
N ALA A 148 19.43 3.01 0.76
CA ALA A 148 20.39 4.03 1.23
C ALA A 148 20.18 4.24 2.71
N SER A 149 21.27 4.24 3.45
CA SER A 149 21.33 4.74 4.81
C SER A 149 21.20 6.27 4.85
N SER A 150 20.83 6.79 6.02
CA SER A 150 20.86 8.24 6.29
C SER A 150 22.24 8.87 5.97
N ALA A 151 23.33 8.15 6.26
CA ALA A 151 24.68 8.61 5.99
C ALA A 151 24.95 8.76 4.48
N GLU A 152 24.51 7.81 3.65
CA GLU A 152 24.67 7.87 2.19
C GLU A 152 23.82 8.98 1.57
N LEU A 153 22.60 9.22 2.08
CA LEU A 153 21.76 10.34 1.63
C LEU A 153 22.46 11.68 1.91
N LYS A 154 22.98 11.86 3.13
CA LYS A 154 23.72 13.08 3.53
C LYS A 154 24.99 13.28 2.71
N ALA A 155 25.77 12.21 2.50
CA ALA A 155 26.99 12.24 1.70
C ALA A 155 26.72 12.54 0.21
N SER A 156 25.53 12.18 -0.28
CA SER A 156 25.08 12.46 -1.65
C SER A 156 24.41 13.84 -1.79
N HIS A 157 24.42 14.67 -0.75
CA HIS A 157 23.80 16.00 -0.71
C HIS A 157 22.29 15.99 -1.04
N VAL A 158 21.60 14.90 -0.67
CA VAL A 158 20.14 14.80 -0.79
C VAL A 158 19.47 15.87 0.06
N GLN A 159 18.43 16.50 -0.46
CA GLN A 159 17.64 17.51 0.23
C GLN A 159 16.30 16.94 0.70
N ALA A 160 15.81 17.43 1.83
CA ALA A 160 14.44 17.23 2.23
C ALA A 160 13.54 18.08 1.32
N SER A 161 12.92 17.44 0.34
CA SER A 161 12.19 18.09 -0.76
C SER A 161 10.72 17.67 -0.83
N ASP A 162 10.24 16.91 0.16
CA ASP A 162 8.85 16.50 0.28
C ASP A 162 8.15 17.28 1.40
N GLU A 163 6.82 17.21 1.42
CA GLU A 163 6.00 17.85 2.44
C GLU A 163 4.99 16.85 3.04
N THR A 164 4.69 17.05 4.32
CA THR A 164 3.61 16.30 4.98
C THR A 164 2.27 16.66 4.35
N SER A 165 1.37 15.68 4.27
CA SER A 165 0.03 15.83 3.70
C SER A 165 -1.03 15.46 4.74
N LEU A 166 -2.00 16.35 4.91
CA LEU A 166 -3.20 16.05 5.69
C LEU A 166 -4.16 15.13 4.91
N LEU A 167 -4.10 15.12 3.58
CA LEU A 167 -4.90 14.23 2.73
C LEU A 167 -4.32 12.81 2.73
N ILE A 168 -5.08 11.84 3.24
CA ILE A 168 -4.75 10.41 3.15
C ILE A 168 -5.18 9.87 1.79
N ASP A 169 -6.44 10.08 1.39
CA ASP A 169 -6.96 9.61 0.10
C ASP A 169 -8.16 10.45 -0.37
N ASP A 170 -8.27 10.67 -1.68
CA ASP A 170 -9.43 11.28 -2.35
C ASP A 170 -10.13 10.31 -3.32
N PHE A 171 -9.67 9.06 -3.36
CA PHE A 171 -10.16 7.97 -4.21
C PHE A 171 -10.14 8.28 -5.72
N ALA A 172 -9.43 9.32 -6.17
CA ALA A 172 -9.27 9.62 -7.60
C ALA A 172 -8.50 8.52 -8.36
N ARG A 173 -7.79 7.67 -7.61
CA ARG A 173 -7.06 6.49 -8.11
C ARG A 173 -7.69 5.19 -7.59
N ASP A 174 -8.99 5.20 -7.34
CA ASP A 174 -9.71 4.12 -6.65
C ASP A 174 -9.02 3.77 -5.32
N TRP A 175 -8.87 2.48 -5.04
CA TRP A 175 -8.28 1.94 -3.81
C TRP A 175 -6.75 1.78 -3.92
N HIS A 176 -6.04 2.60 -4.71
CA HIS A 176 -4.62 2.39 -5.08
C HIS A 176 -3.65 2.23 -3.90
N ASP A 177 -3.90 2.86 -2.75
CA ASP A 177 -3.04 2.73 -1.55
C ASP A 177 -3.63 1.79 -0.47
N TRP A 178 -4.60 0.96 -0.86
CA TRP A 178 -5.35 0.08 0.04
C TRP A 178 -5.29 -1.38 -0.39
N TYR A 179 -5.46 -2.29 0.57
CA TYR A 179 -5.79 -3.69 0.28
C TYR A 179 -7.20 -3.99 0.75
N ARG A 180 -7.94 -4.76 -0.06
CA ARG A 180 -9.35 -5.04 0.16
C ARG A 180 -9.53 -6.53 0.44
N LEU A 181 -10.17 -6.85 1.55
CA LEU A 181 -10.57 -8.21 1.91
C LEU A 181 -12.08 -8.31 1.76
N ASN A 182 -12.56 -9.40 1.16
CA ASN A 182 -13.99 -9.63 0.96
C ASN A 182 -14.70 -8.44 0.29
N ALA A 183 -14.04 -7.78 -0.68
CA ALA A 183 -14.45 -6.51 -1.26
C ALA A 183 -15.90 -6.46 -1.76
N GLU A 184 -16.42 -7.60 -2.22
CA GLU A 184 -17.76 -7.76 -2.78
C GLU A 184 -18.75 -8.41 -1.79
N HIS A 185 -18.28 -8.80 -0.59
CA HIS A 185 -19.09 -9.44 0.42
C HIS A 185 -19.66 -8.42 1.40
N LYS A 186 -20.87 -7.92 1.10
CA LYS A 186 -21.54 -6.83 1.84
C LYS A 186 -21.42 -6.86 3.37
N PRO A 187 -21.65 -7.97 4.09
CA PRO A 187 -21.55 -7.95 5.55
C PRO A 187 -20.10 -8.02 6.10
N PHE A 188 -19.09 -8.31 5.28
CA PHE A 188 -17.71 -8.57 5.73
C PHE A 188 -16.63 -7.86 4.92
N TRP A 189 -16.98 -6.85 4.10
CA TRP A 189 -15.98 -6.09 3.36
C TRP A 189 -15.04 -5.36 4.32
N GLN A 190 -13.76 -5.32 3.97
CA GLN A 190 -12.74 -4.59 4.70
C GLN A 190 -11.78 -3.92 3.73
N ASN A 191 -11.53 -2.64 3.92
CA ASN A 191 -10.53 -1.89 3.17
C ASN A 191 -9.51 -1.35 4.16
N TRP A 192 -8.24 -1.68 3.94
CA TRP A 192 -7.17 -1.34 4.86
C TRP A 192 -6.05 -0.59 4.15
N THR A 193 -5.45 0.37 4.83
CA THR A 193 -4.23 1.06 4.36
C THR A 193 -3.17 1.08 5.44
N ARG A 194 -1.91 1.04 5.00
CA ARG A 194 -0.72 1.30 5.82
C ARG A 194 -0.14 2.69 5.59
N LYS A 195 -0.74 3.49 4.71
CA LYS A 195 -0.23 4.81 4.29
C LYS A 195 0.08 5.74 5.45
N ILE A 196 -0.73 5.66 6.50
CA ILE A 196 -0.59 6.39 7.77
C ILE A 196 0.65 6.02 8.61
N THR A 197 1.31 4.88 8.33
CA THR A 197 2.62 4.54 8.95
C THR A 197 3.74 5.43 8.41
N ASP A 198 3.60 5.91 7.17
CA ASP A 198 4.57 6.79 6.53
C ASP A 198 4.45 8.20 7.13
N PRO A 199 5.56 8.83 7.57
CA PRO A 199 5.54 10.16 8.17
C PRO A 199 4.87 11.24 7.31
N LYS A 200 4.78 11.06 5.98
CA LYS A 200 4.10 11.99 5.09
C LYS A 200 2.60 12.06 5.33
N TRP A 201 1.95 10.96 5.69
CA TRP A 201 0.49 10.90 5.88
C TRP A 201 0.11 10.53 7.31
N ARG A 202 1.08 10.52 8.24
CA ARG A 202 0.82 10.27 9.65
C ARG A 202 0.01 11.41 10.25
N GLY A 203 -0.97 11.05 11.08
CA GLY A 203 -1.83 12.03 11.76
C GLY A 203 -1.03 12.95 12.68
N PRO A 204 -1.17 14.28 12.55
CA PRO A 204 -0.59 15.23 13.49
C PRO A 204 -1.22 15.12 14.88
N ASP A 205 -0.52 15.64 15.89
CA ASP A 205 -1.10 15.77 17.23
C ASP A 205 -2.36 16.65 17.20
N ASN A 206 -3.36 16.27 17.99
CA ASN A 206 -4.66 16.93 18.11
C ASN A 206 -5.51 17.00 16.82
N ALA A 207 -5.11 16.33 15.73
CA ALA A 207 -5.95 16.23 14.55
C ALA A 207 -7.07 15.19 14.74
N ALA A 208 -8.21 15.41 14.09
CA ALA A 208 -9.27 14.43 13.90
C ALA A 208 -9.12 13.74 12.54
N LEU A 209 -9.47 12.46 12.46
CA LEU A 209 -9.65 11.74 11.20
C LEU A 209 -11.01 12.13 10.61
N ALA A 210 -10.99 12.84 9.48
CA ALA A 210 -12.18 13.20 8.74
C ALA A 210 -12.43 12.19 7.60
N ILE A 211 -13.63 11.61 7.54
CA ILE A 211 -14.05 10.65 6.50
C ILE A 211 -15.29 11.21 5.82
N THR A 212 -15.17 11.53 4.54
CA THR A 212 -16.27 11.99 3.69
C THR A 212 -16.77 10.85 2.83
N LEU A 213 -18.07 10.55 2.90
CA LEU A 213 -18.69 9.44 2.17
C LEU A 213 -20.17 9.72 1.84
N THR A 214 -20.73 9.02 0.86
CA THR A 214 -22.18 8.91 0.65
C THR A 214 -22.67 7.51 0.99
N MET A 215 -23.90 7.42 1.48
CA MET A 215 -24.50 6.17 1.95
C MET A 215 -25.97 6.12 1.52
N SER A 216 -26.34 5.14 0.70
CA SER A 216 -27.71 5.06 0.14
C SER A 216 -28.75 4.61 1.17
N GLU A 217 -28.34 3.77 2.12
CA GLU A 217 -29.18 3.22 3.17
C GLU A 217 -28.42 3.22 4.49
N ALA A 218 -29.11 3.45 5.60
CA ALA A 218 -28.43 3.54 6.89
C ALA A 218 -27.72 2.22 7.24
N ASN A 219 -26.44 2.32 7.59
CA ASN A 219 -25.58 1.18 7.90
C ASN A 219 -24.56 1.57 8.96
N THR A 220 -24.05 0.59 9.69
CA THR A 220 -22.95 0.77 10.63
C THR A 220 -21.61 0.46 9.95
N ILE A 221 -20.59 1.28 10.19
CA ILE A 221 -19.21 1.04 9.76
C ILE A 221 -18.31 0.97 11.00
N SER A 222 -17.38 0.01 11.01
CA SER A 222 -16.28 -0.05 11.97
C SER A 222 -15.03 0.56 11.36
N ILE A 223 -14.52 1.62 11.99
CA ILE A 223 -13.23 2.23 11.67
C ILE A 223 -12.19 1.66 12.63
N MET A 224 -11.15 1.06 12.07
CA MET A 224 -10.13 0.32 12.80
C MET A 224 -8.82 1.09 12.83
N ALA A 225 -8.18 1.17 14.00
CA ALA A 225 -6.84 1.71 14.16
C ALA A 225 -5.95 0.67 14.85
N ILE A 226 -4.84 0.29 14.23
CA ILE A 226 -3.93 -0.73 14.76
C ILE A 226 -2.57 -0.13 15.03
N GLU A 227 -2.09 -0.28 16.27
CA GLU A 227 -0.70 -0.01 16.66
C GLU A 227 0.09 -1.32 16.68
N ASN A 228 1.37 -1.22 16.29
CA ASN A 228 2.38 -2.26 16.47
C ASN A 228 2.04 -3.63 15.86
N GLU A 229 1.34 -3.69 14.72
CA GLU A 229 0.94 -4.96 14.06
C GLU A 229 2.14 -5.90 13.90
N TRP A 230 3.28 -5.35 13.47
CA TRP A 230 4.52 -6.08 13.25
C TRP A 230 5.70 -5.51 14.05
N ARG A 231 5.44 -4.52 14.91
CA ARG A 231 6.50 -3.74 15.59
C ARG A 231 6.53 -4.03 17.08
N SER A 232 6.73 -5.29 17.45
CA SER A 232 6.81 -5.72 18.86
C SER A 232 7.87 -4.97 19.69
N TYR A 233 8.89 -4.39 19.05
CA TYR A 233 9.90 -3.54 19.71
C TYR A 233 9.36 -2.18 20.18
N ARG A 234 8.16 -1.75 19.72
CA ARG A 234 7.45 -0.56 20.21
C ARG A 234 6.45 -0.87 21.33
N GLY A 235 6.21 -2.16 21.61
CA GLY A 235 5.22 -2.63 22.57
C GLY A 235 4.28 -3.68 21.96
N PRO A 236 3.26 -4.12 22.72
CA PRO A 236 2.27 -5.06 22.21
C PRO A 236 1.46 -4.45 21.07
N LYS A 237 1.02 -5.29 20.13
CA LYS A 237 -0.04 -4.92 19.18
C LYS A 237 -1.28 -4.48 19.95
N LYS A 238 -1.87 -3.36 19.55
CA LYS A 238 -3.16 -2.88 20.06
C LYS A 238 -4.11 -2.64 18.90
N THR A 239 -5.35 -3.03 19.10
CA THR A 239 -6.42 -2.88 18.12
C THR A 239 -7.48 -2.01 18.75
N PHE A 240 -7.77 -0.86 18.14
CA PHE A 240 -8.81 0.05 18.55
C PHE A 240 -9.89 0.12 17.48
N VAL A 241 -11.14 0.23 17.91
CA VAL A 241 -12.31 0.32 17.04
C VAL A 241 -13.14 1.55 17.39
N CYS A 242 -13.59 2.25 16.36
CA CYS A 242 -14.62 3.28 16.44
C CYS A 242 -15.80 2.82 15.56
N VAL A 243 -16.95 2.59 16.17
CA VAL A 243 -18.17 2.14 15.48
C VAL A 243 -19.05 3.36 15.21
N GLN A 244 -19.45 3.55 13.96
CA GLN A 244 -20.25 4.70 13.54
C GLN A 244 -21.49 4.24 12.80
N ASP A 245 -22.66 4.70 13.26
CA ASP A 245 -23.92 4.56 12.53
C ASP A 245 -24.00 5.67 11.49
N ILE A 246 -24.06 5.28 10.23
CA ILE A 246 -24.05 6.20 9.09
C ILE A 246 -25.48 6.32 8.56
N PRO A 247 -26.12 7.49 8.70
CA PRO A 247 -27.44 7.70 8.14
C PRO A 247 -27.43 7.70 6.61
N ALA A 248 -28.59 7.35 6.02
CA ALA A 248 -28.78 7.42 4.58
C ALA A 248 -28.77 8.89 4.12
N HIS A 249 -27.78 9.26 3.31
CA HIS A 249 -27.69 10.58 2.70
C HIS A 249 -27.19 10.45 1.26
N ALA A 250 -27.95 11.03 0.34
CA ALA A 250 -27.59 11.11 -1.07
C ALA A 250 -26.38 12.03 -1.30
N GLU A 251 -26.28 13.10 -0.50
CA GLU A 251 -25.15 14.05 -0.53
C GLU A 251 -24.00 13.61 0.38
N PRO A 252 -22.74 13.95 0.05
CA PRO A 252 -21.59 13.62 0.88
C PRO A 252 -21.72 14.16 2.30
N GLN A 253 -21.51 13.29 3.28
CA GLN A 253 -21.45 13.63 4.71
C GLN A 253 -20.04 13.37 5.24
N THR A 254 -19.62 14.14 6.25
CA THR A 254 -18.29 14.00 6.87
C THR A 254 -18.42 13.59 8.33
N LEU A 255 -17.75 12.50 8.69
CA LEU A 255 -17.48 12.11 10.07
C LEU A 255 -16.15 12.74 10.50
N ALA A 256 -16.04 13.21 11.73
CA ALA A 256 -14.79 13.67 12.32
C ALA A 256 -14.53 12.89 13.60
N LEU A 257 -13.44 12.12 13.63
CA LEU A 257 -13.14 11.17 14.71
C LEU A 257 -11.82 11.56 15.38
N SER A 258 -11.89 11.87 16.66
CA SER A 258 -10.73 12.08 17.53
C SER A 258 -10.10 10.74 17.94
N PRO A 259 -8.84 10.73 18.43
CA PRO A 259 -8.25 9.52 19.00
C PRO A 259 -9.15 8.89 20.10
N SER A 260 -9.79 9.70 20.94
CA SER A 260 -10.64 9.20 22.02
C SER A 260 -11.91 8.46 21.59
N ASP A 261 -12.31 8.57 20.32
CA ASP A 261 -13.44 7.82 19.77
C ASP A 261 -13.09 6.34 19.51
N PHE A 262 -11.80 6.01 19.45
CA PHE A 262 -11.30 4.67 19.20
C PHE A 262 -11.00 3.96 20.53
N LYS A 263 -11.61 2.80 20.74
CA LYS A 263 -11.48 2.01 21.98
C LYS A 263 -10.97 0.61 21.72
N ASP A 264 -10.13 0.09 22.61
CA ASP A 264 -9.77 -1.33 22.63
C ASP A 264 -10.85 -2.17 23.34
N ALA A 265 -10.65 -3.48 23.45
CA ALA A 265 -11.60 -4.40 24.07
C ALA A 265 -11.80 -4.15 25.58
N ASP A 266 -10.83 -3.51 26.24
CA ASP A 266 -10.90 -3.15 27.66
C ASP A 266 -11.51 -1.75 27.87
N GLY A 267 -11.84 -1.04 26.78
CA GLY A 267 -12.42 0.30 26.79
C GLY A 267 -11.39 1.44 26.88
N ASN A 268 -10.08 1.13 26.81
CA ASN A 268 -9.05 2.16 26.77
C ASN A 268 -9.08 2.88 25.42
N THR A 269 -8.80 4.18 25.45
CA THR A 269 -8.84 5.03 24.26
C THR A 269 -7.49 5.11 23.56
N LEU A 270 -7.53 5.29 22.23
CA LEU A 270 -6.34 5.68 21.48
C LEU A 270 -5.90 7.07 21.92
N THR A 271 -4.60 7.24 22.17
CA THR A 271 -4.05 8.49 22.72
C THR A 271 -3.42 9.39 21.66
N SER A 272 -2.94 8.82 20.55
CA SER A 272 -2.25 9.53 19.48
C SER A 272 -2.27 8.70 18.19
N TRP A 273 -2.17 9.37 17.05
CA TRP A 273 -2.01 8.72 15.74
C TRP A 273 -0.57 8.25 15.47
N SER A 274 0.38 8.63 16.32
CA SER A 274 1.82 8.56 16.03
C SER A 274 2.38 7.13 15.89
N GLN A 275 1.70 6.14 16.46
CA GLN A 275 2.12 4.72 16.49
C GLN A 275 1.27 3.81 15.60
N LEU A 276 0.37 4.38 14.80
CA LEU A 276 -0.47 3.57 13.94
C LEU A 276 0.33 2.92 12.81
N ASP A 277 0.04 1.65 12.57
CA ASP A 277 0.56 0.86 11.46
C ASP A 277 -0.53 0.56 10.42
N GLN A 278 -1.80 0.51 10.82
CA GLN A 278 -2.93 0.31 9.90
C GLN A 278 -4.15 1.15 10.27
N LEU A 279 -4.85 1.61 9.23
CA LEU A 279 -6.19 2.17 9.29
C LEU A 279 -7.12 1.30 8.44
N GLY A 280 -8.26 0.91 9.01
CA GLY A 280 -9.26 0.07 8.35
C GLY A 280 -10.63 0.72 8.30
N LEU A 281 -11.33 0.51 7.19
CA LEU A 281 -12.74 0.77 7.00
C LEU A 281 -13.41 -0.58 6.78
N CYS A 282 -14.34 -0.97 7.65
CA CYS A 282 -14.91 -2.32 7.64
C CYS A 282 -16.43 -2.28 7.83
N ALA A 283 -17.16 -3.15 7.14
CA ALA A 283 -18.53 -3.49 7.55
C ALA A 283 -18.53 -4.13 8.94
N SER A 284 -17.68 -5.14 9.10
CA SER A 284 -17.49 -5.87 10.35
C SER A 284 -16.05 -6.36 10.44
N TYR A 285 -15.51 -6.38 11.66
CA TYR A 285 -14.18 -6.87 11.96
C TYR A 285 -14.20 -7.65 13.28
N GLU A 286 -13.51 -8.78 13.31
CA GLU A 286 -13.41 -9.65 14.48
C GLU A 286 -11.94 -9.99 14.73
N GLU A 287 -11.50 -9.87 15.99
CA GLU A 287 -10.21 -10.37 16.46
C GLU A 287 -10.41 -11.04 17.83
N ARG A 288 -10.96 -12.27 17.81
CA ARG A 288 -11.33 -13.04 19.02
C ARG A 288 -10.22 -13.12 20.07
N ALA A 289 -8.98 -13.32 19.62
CA ALA A 289 -7.82 -13.43 20.49
C ALA A 289 -7.56 -12.16 21.33
N ARG A 290 -8.11 -11.01 20.92
CA ARG A 290 -8.02 -9.72 21.62
C ARG A 290 -9.36 -9.23 22.15
N GLY A 291 -10.38 -10.08 22.18
CA GLY A 291 -11.71 -9.72 22.66
C GLY A 291 -12.50 -8.79 21.74
N ILE A 292 -12.00 -8.46 20.55
CA ILE A 292 -12.74 -7.66 19.56
C ILE A 292 -13.79 -8.54 18.91
N GLN A 293 -15.05 -8.31 19.28
CA GLN A 293 -16.20 -9.01 18.72
C GLN A 293 -16.65 -8.34 17.41
N PRO A 294 -17.16 -9.12 16.44
CA PRO A 294 -17.76 -8.56 15.25
C PRO A 294 -18.99 -7.74 15.65
N GLN A 295 -19.12 -6.56 15.07
CA GLN A 295 -20.38 -5.83 15.16
C GLN A 295 -21.41 -6.55 14.29
N PRO A 296 -22.62 -6.86 14.83
CA PRO A 296 -23.68 -7.47 14.05
C PRO A 296 -24.20 -6.46 13.04
N THR A 297 -23.74 -6.55 11.80
CA THR A 297 -24.20 -5.69 10.70
C THR A 297 -25.07 -6.46 9.73
N GLN A 298 -26.36 -6.15 9.71
CA GLN A 298 -27.21 -6.43 8.56
C GLN A 298 -26.94 -5.33 7.53
N TRP A 299 -26.12 -5.63 6.52
CA TRP A 299 -25.78 -4.65 5.50
C TRP A 299 -26.94 -4.44 4.52
N ASN A 300 -27.43 -3.21 4.41
CA ASN A 300 -28.51 -2.84 3.53
C ASN A 300 -27.99 -2.04 2.32
N GLY A 301 -28.61 -2.21 1.16
CA GLY A 301 -28.29 -1.43 -0.04
C GLY A 301 -26.89 -1.65 -0.61
N ASN A 302 -26.34 -0.59 -1.20
CA ASN A 302 -25.03 -0.57 -1.84
C ASN A 302 -23.89 -0.35 -0.82
N PHE A 303 -22.64 -0.49 -1.26
CA PHE A 303 -21.47 -0.12 -0.47
C PHE A 303 -21.40 1.41 -0.31
N PRO A 304 -20.76 1.92 0.75
CA PRO A 304 -20.47 3.36 0.85
C PRO A 304 -19.58 3.78 -0.32
N ALA A 305 -19.84 4.96 -0.88
CA ALA A 305 -18.87 5.62 -1.75
C ALA A 305 -18.05 6.58 -0.88
N PHE A 306 -16.78 6.23 -0.67
CA PHE A 306 -15.84 7.11 0.03
C PHE A 306 -15.30 8.14 -0.96
N HIS A 307 -15.28 9.40 -0.54
CA HIS A 307 -14.87 10.53 -1.37
C HIS A 307 -13.58 11.17 -0.88
N ARG A 308 -13.33 11.14 0.44
CA ARG A 308 -12.14 11.78 1.01
C ARG A 308 -11.84 11.27 2.41
N ILE A 309 -10.56 11.06 2.70
CA ILE A 309 -10.05 10.81 4.05
C ILE A 309 -8.88 11.75 4.30
N GLU A 310 -8.95 12.51 5.38
CA GLU A 310 -7.92 13.50 5.71
C GLU A 310 -7.82 13.74 7.22
N TRP A 311 -6.73 14.36 7.64
CA TRP A 311 -6.57 14.92 8.97
C TRP A 311 -7.12 16.36 9.01
N ARG A 312 -7.90 16.70 10.03
CA ARG A 312 -8.41 18.06 10.26
C ARG A 312 -8.06 18.54 11.67
N HIS A 313 -7.75 19.83 11.79
CA HIS A 313 -7.59 20.53 13.07
C HIS A 313 -8.88 21.21 13.49
#